data_AF-A0A7W3TKE7-F1
#
_entry.id   AF-A0A7W3TKE7-F1
#
_cell.length_a   1.000
_cell.length_b   1.000
_cell.length_c   1.000
_cell.angle_alpha   90.00
_cell.angle_beta   90.00
_cell.angle_gamma   90.00
#
_symmetry.space_group_name_H-M   'P 1'
#
loop_
_entity.id
_entity.type
_entity.pdbx_description
1 polymer ?
#
loop_
_entity_poly.entity_id
_entity_poly.type
_entity_poly.pdbx_seq_one_letter_code
_entity_poly.pdbx_strand_id
1 'polypeptide(L)'
;MTGHRPPRLGAADIAPLQAALAPLLERLTTALRGIQRRHSRWLSAQLPCHRLVSALAEGADSLVAEAALDLGWQLDACLPFPPADYAADFGEGPALSRFRGLLARAEAVFALPGQRDAATAAYEAVGRVVLDQADILLAVWDGDPARGRGGTAQIVAEAVARHIPVIHLDPAALAGPGTGPQLLWTGLSDLDFEQPTLDTVPRAPVAEVLESVLDMLTAPPGNPVDVRMLRRFYRERIMRRTPALPWPLLLATTGVRRMRAADLAPPRPVDCAQRLGRGLGNLPPTGGHSARLSRILLPRFGLSDAAATYFAQLFRSGYVANFALAAVAVLLALSGLVAPGLKSWLIGTELLVIVLILANTRLGTRVGWHERWMDNRHLAEQLRTVSVSSLLGDLALRDADADSRGMAPGWVRWYARATARELGLPHAVVDAGYLRRVRGAAQAMIEDQAAYHRDNARRMHLLDHRLHRLGGYLFALTAMACIAWIAVKLAGLEPGNLAGLDMTVAVTIATAVLPALGAALYGIRMQGDFNGVADRSLTTSARLEALQRAIAGDPDDFGRLQARLRRLSDVMLADIAHWRTTYQARPLSLPG
;
A
#
# COMPACT_ATOMS: atom_id res chain seq x y z
N MET A 1 -11.62 19.29 11.82
CA MET A 1 -12.24 19.80 13.07
C MET A 1 -13.74 19.84 12.89
N THR A 2 -14.49 19.83 13.99
CA THR A 2 -15.95 19.93 13.99
C THR A 2 -16.39 20.63 15.27
N GLY A 3 -17.46 21.42 15.23
CA GLY A 3 -17.94 22.05 16.45
C GLY A 3 -19.37 22.56 16.43
N HIS A 4 -19.83 23.02 17.60
CA HIS A 4 -21.16 23.59 17.78
C HIS A 4 -21.34 24.96 17.09
N ARG A 5 -22.56 25.16 16.59
CA ARG A 5 -23.07 26.41 16.01
C ARG A 5 -23.71 27.31 17.10
N PRO A 6 -23.97 28.60 16.85
CA PRO A 6 -24.46 29.56 17.86
C PRO A 6 -25.64 29.13 18.73
N PRO A 7 -26.64 28.33 18.28
CA PRO A 7 -27.69 27.85 19.18
C PRO A 7 -27.19 26.99 20.35
N ARG A 8 -25.99 26.45 20.26
CA ARG A 8 -25.33 25.58 21.27
C ARG A 8 -23.97 26.09 21.73
N LEU A 9 -23.53 27.22 21.19
CA LEU A 9 -22.31 27.90 21.60
C LEU A 9 -22.72 29.30 22.04
N GLY A 10 -23.04 29.45 23.32
CA GLY A 10 -23.51 30.71 23.88
C GLY A 10 -22.42 31.78 23.87
N ALA A 11 -22.82 33.05 23.96
CA ALA A 11 -21.86 34.16 23.99
C ALA A 11 -20.87 34.06 25.16
N ALA A 12 -21.30 33.48 26.29
CA ALA A 12 -20.45 33.23 27.46
C ALA A 12 -19.35 32.19 27.21
N ASP A 13 -19.54 31.31 26.23
CA ASP A 13 -18.62 30.21 25.92
C ASP A 13 -17.49 30.61 24.97
N ILE A 14 -17.67 31.73 24.25
CA ILE A 14 -16.73 32.17 23.20
C ILE A 14 -15.38 32.56 23.80
N ALA A 15 -15.36 33.38 24.85
CA ALA A 15 -14.11 33.86 25.44
C ALA A 15 -13.28 32.73 26.09
N PRO A 16 -13.88 31.82 26.90
CA PRO A 16 -13.16 30.64 27.41
C PRO A 16 -12.63 29.74 26.29
N LEU A 17 -13.41 29.52 25.23
CA LEU A 17 -12.98 28.74 24.08
C LEU A 17 -11.78 29.38 23.39
N GLN A 18 -11.84 30.67 23.06
CA GLN A 18 -10.71 31.39 22.45
C GLN A 18 -9.45 31.35 23.32
N ALA A 19 -9.60 31.51 24.64
CA ALA A 19 -8.49 31.42 25.60
C ALA A 19 -7.86 30.02 25.65
N ALA A 20 -8.65 28.96 25.43
CA ALA A 20 -8.16 27.59 25.39
C ALA A 20 -7.52 27.19 24.05
N LEU A 21 -7.94 27.79 22.94
CA LEU A 21 -7.51 27.40 21.59
C LEU A 21 -6.05 27.74 21.29
N ALA A 22 -5.62 28.99 21.56
CA ALA A 22 -4.25 29.40 21.21
C ALA A 22 -3.18 28.54 21.92
N PRO A 23 -3.22 28.31 23.25
CA PRO A 23 -2.25 27.44 23.93
C PRO A 23 -2.27 26.00 23.42
N LEU A 24 -3.44 25.47 23.06
CA LEU A 24 -3.58 24.12 22.51
C LEU A 24 -2.90 23.99 21.14
N LEU A 25 -3.17 24.92 20.23
CA LEU A 25 -2.60 24.92 18.88
C LEU A 25 -1.08 25.21 18.90
N GLU A 26 -0.62 26.08 19.80
CA GLU A 26 0.82 26.29 20.05
C GLU A 26 1.51 25.04 20.58
N ARG A 27 0.85 24.30 21.49
CA ARG A 27 1.38 23.03 21.99
C ARG A 27 1.48 21.98 20.89
N LEU A 28 0.45 21.84 20.05
CA LEU A 28 0.48 20.97 18.86
C LEU A 28 1.66 21.32 17.93
N THR A 29 1.84 22.62 17.66
CA THR A 29 2.95 23.14 16.84
C THR A 29 4.31 22.79 17.44
N THR A 30 4.47 23.03 18.73
CA THR A 30 5.73 22.81 19.46
C THR A 30 6.08 21.33 19.55
N ALA A 31 5.11 20.47 19.86
CA ALA A 31 5.31 19.03 19.94
C ALA A 31 5.76 18.44 18.60
N LEU A 32 5.13 18.82 17.48
CA LEU A 32 5.51 18.37 16.13
C LEU A 32 6.91 18.86 15.73
N ARG A 33 7.31 20.09 16.10
CA ARG A 33 8.70 20.56 15.94
C ARG A 33 9.68 19.76 16.79
N GLY A 34 9.27 19.33 17.98
CA GLY A 34 10.04 18.41 18.84
C GLY A 34 10.28 17.06 18.15
N ILE A 35 9.23 16.45 17.62
CA ILE A 35 9.28 15.19 16.87
C ILE A 35 10.18 15.32 15.64
N GLN A 36 10.03 16.40 14.86
CA GLN A 36 10.88 16.68 13.72
C GLN A 36 12.37 16.70 14.09
N ARG A 37 12.74 17.39 15.16
CA ARG A 37 14.14 17.46 15.64
C ARG A 37 14.65 16.08 16.06
N ARG A 38 13.87 15.33 16.84
CA ARG A 38 14.20 13.96 17.27
C ARG A 38 14.42 13.00 16.10
N HIS A 39 13.64 13.17 15.02
CA HIS A 39 13.66 12.29 13.85
C HIS A 39 14.21 12.97 12.57
N SER A 40 15.09 13.96 12.72
CA SER A 40 15.71 14.75 11.63
C SER A 40 16.46 13.92 10.58
N ARG A 41 16.81 12.67 10.90
CA ARG A 41 17.37 11.70 9.95
C ARG A 41 16.37 11.30 8.84
N TRP A 42 15.09 11.28 9.17
CA TRP A 42 14.03 10.73 8.30
C TRP A 42 13.06 11.79 7.81
N LEU A 43 12.90 12.88 8.58
CA LEU A 43 12.02 13.99 8.29
C LEU A 43 12.81 15.14 7.64
N SER A 44 12.14 15.91 6.78
CA SER A 44 12.71 17.11 6.16
C SER A 44 13.14 18.13 7.23
N ALA A 45 14.16 18.94 6.93
CA ALA A 45 14.54 20.08 7.75
C ALA A 45 13.59 21.29 7.60
N GLN A 46 12.70 21.28 6.60
CA GLN A 46 11.66 22.30 6.42
C GLN A 46 10.68 22.26 7.59
N LEU A 47 10.27 23.44 8.09
CA LEU A 47 9.32 23.52 9.21
C LEU A 47 8.05 22.71 8.93
N PRO A 48 7.48 22.02 9.94
CA PRO A 48 6.27 21.23 9.74
C PRO A 48 5.13 22.13 9.27
N CYS A 49 4.45 21.71 8.23
CA CYS A 49 3.25 22.38 7.75
C CYS A 49 2.05 21.85 8.54
N HIS A 50 1.44 22.70 9.35
CA HIS A 50 0.21 22.38 10.07
C HIS A 50 -0.99 22.73 9.20
N ARG A 51 -1.98 21.84 9.14
CA ARG A 51 -3.19 22.04 8.32
C ARG A 51 -4.43 21.83 9.17
N LEU A 52 -5.32 22.80 9.14
CA LEU A 52 -6.67 22.69 9.67
C LEU A 52 -7.64 22.42 8.53
N VAL A 53 -8.41 21.33 8.64
CA VAL A 53 -9.53 21.03 7.73
C VAL A 53 -10.84 21.32 8.46
N SER A 54 -11.71 22.16 7.88
CA SER A 54 -12.95 22.63 8.51
C SER A 54 -14.08 22.82 7.50
N ALA A 55 -15.32 22.73 7.98
CA ALA A 55 -16.51 23.09 7.21
C ALA A 55 -16.79 24.60 7.18
N LEU A 56 -15.98 25.39 7.92
CA LEU A 56 -16.16 26.83 8.12
C LEU A 56 -17.57 27.21 8.57
N ALA A 57 -18.24 26.33 9.31
CA ALA A 57 -19.54 26.64 9.89
C ALA A 57 -19.43 27.82 10.87
N GLU A 58 -20.54 28.54 11.05
CA GLU A 58 -20.61 29.61 12.04
C GLU A 58 -20.40 29.04 13.47
N GLY A 59 -19.70 29.79 14.31
CA GLY A 59 -19.41 29.40 15.69
C GLY A 59 -18.00 28.80 15.82
N ALA A 60 -17.91 27.62 16.42
CA ALA A 60 -16.63 26.99 16.77
C ALA A 60 -15.71 26.80 15.54
N ASP A 61 -16.27 26.41 14.41
CA ASP A 61 -15.53 26.18 13.18
C ASP A 61 -14.81 27.45 12.67
N SER A 62 -15.47 28.60 12.78
CA SER A 62 -14.86 29.87 12.37
C SER A 62 -13.80 30.34 13.38
N LEU A 63 -14.04 30.17 14.68
CA LEU A 63 -13.12 30.60 15.75
C LEU A 63 -11.79 29.84 15.73
N VAL A 64 -11.83 28.51 15.57
CA VAL A 64 -10.62 27.69 15.47
C VAL A 64 -9.87 27.99 14.17
N ALA A 65 -10.58 28.28 13.07
CA ALA A 65 -9.94 28.64 11.80
C ALA A 65 -9.17 29.96 11.91
N GLU A 66 -9.73 30.98 12.55
CA GLU A 66 -9.02 32.24 12.86
C GLU A 66 -7.77 31.97 13.71
N ALA A 67 -7.92 31.25 14.83
CA ALA A 67 -6.81 30.94 15.73
C ALA A 67 -5.67 30.14 15.05
N ALA A 68 -6.01 29.18 14.18
CA ALA A 68 -5.02 28.42 13.43
C ALA A 68 -4.26 29.29 12.41
N LEU A 69 -4.98 30.14 11.68
CA LEU A 69 -4.38 31.06 10.72
C LEU A 69 -3.46 32.09 11.39
N ASP A 70 -3.81 32.57 12.57
CA ASP A 70 -2.97 33.51 13.35
C ASP A 70 -1.64 32.88 13.80
N LEU A 71 -1.62 31.55 13.97
CA LEU A 71 -0.40 30.76 14.22
C LEU A 71 0.34 30.33 12.94
N GLY A 72 -0.12 30.77 11.77
CA GLY A 72 0.47 30.46 10.47
C GLY A 72 0.18 29.04 9.96
N TRP A 73 -0.88 28.39 10.46
CA TRP A 73 -1.34 27.11 9.90
C TRP A 73 -2.02 27.33 8.54
N GLN A 74 -2.00 26.30 7.70
CA GLN A 74 -2.80 26.27 6.48
C GLN A 74 -4.25 25.93 6.80
N LEU A 75 -5.17 26.56 6.09
CA LEU A 75 -6.61 26.30 6.18
C LEU A 75 -7.09 25.62 4.89
N ASP A 76 -7.69 24.44 5.01
CA ASP A 76 -8.40 23.76 3.93
C ASP A 76 -9.91 23.72 4.28
N ALA A 77 -10.76 24.23 3.40
CA ALA A 77 -12.19 24.31 3.59
C ALA A 77 -12.91 23.18 2.85
N CYS A 78 -13.74 22.39 3.54
CA CYS A 78 -14.61 21.37 2.94
C CYS A 78 -16.06 21.79 3.10
N LEU A 79 -16.73 22.19 2.01
CA LEU A 79 -18.06 22.79 2.06
C LEU A 79 -19.14 21.78 1.64
N PRO A 80 -20.35 21.83 2.24
CA PRO A 80 -21.44 20.91 1.90
C PRO A 80 -22.11 21.27 0.56
N PHE A 81 -21.99 22.53 0.15
CA PHE A 81 -22.58 23.10 -1.07
C PHE A 81 -21.54 23.98 -1.77
N PRO A 82 -21.79 24.40 -3.03
CA PRO A 82 -21.00 25.44 -3.67
C PRO A 82 -20.86 26.70 -2.78
N PRO A 83 -19.73 27.43 -2.84
CA PRO A 83 -19.47 28.53 -1.91
C PRO A 83 -20.55 29.62 -1.87
N ALA A 84 -21.13 29.96 -3.02
CA ALA A 84 -22.20 30.94 -3.12
C ALA A 84 -23.49 30.47 -2.44
N ASP A 85 -23.82 29.18 -2.59
CA ASP A 85 -25.00 28.59 -1.96
C ASP A 85 -24.78 28.53 -0.45
N TYR A 86 -23.64 28.01 0.01
CA TYR A 86 -23.36 27.85 1.43
C TYR A 86 -23.32 29.20 2.18
N ALA A 87 -22.89 30.27 1.52
CA ALA A 87 -22.91 31.62 2.08
C ALA A 87 -24.32 32.07 2.53
N ALA A 88 -25.38 31.55 1.92
CA ALA A 88 -26.75 31.86 2.33
C ALA A 88 -27.10 31.36 3.74
N ASP A 89 -26.36 30.37 4.27
CA ASP A 89 -26.60 29.80 5.61
C ASP A 89 -26.25 30.77 6.76
N PHE A 90 -25.47 31.82 6.47
CA PHE A 90 -24.92 32.75 7.47
C PHE A 90 -25.76 34.03 7.63
N GLY A 91 -26.72 34.27 6.74
CA GLY A 91 -27.46 35.53 6.65
C GLY A 91 -26.55 36.73 6.34
N GLU A 92 -27.13 37.92 6.18
CA GLU A 92 -26.34 39.15 6.04
C GLU A 92 -25.76 39.55 7.41
N GLY A 93 -24.47 39.88 7.46
CA GLY A 93 -23.84 40.38 8.68
C GLY A 93 -22.37 39.96 8.91
N PRO A 94 -21.89 40.04 10.17
CA PRO A 94 -20.52 39.71 10.53
C PRO A 94 -20.13 38.25 10.28
N ALA A 95 -21.07 37.31 10.45
CA ALA A 95 -20.85 35.88 10.23
C ALA A 95 -20.50 35.57 8.77
N LEU A 96 -21.26 36.13 7.82
CA LEU A 96 -20.98 36.02 6.39
C LEU A 96 -19.66 36.69 5.99
N SER A 97 -19.36 37.86 6.56
CA SER A 97 -18.10 38.56 6.32
C SER A 97 -16.90 37.73 6.80
N ARG A 98 -17.01 37.12 7.98
CA ARG A 98 -16.02 36.19 8.53
C ARG A 98 -15.86 34.96 7.64
N PHE A 99 -16.95 34.31 7.26
CA PHE A 99 -16.91 33.15 6.36
C PHE A 99 -16.19 33.47 5.05
N ARG A 100 -16.55 34.57 4.38
CA ARG A 100 -15.89 35.01 3.13
C ARG A 100 -14.40 35.32 3.34
N GLY A 101 -14.05 35.97 4.44
CA GLY A 101 -12.66 36.29 4.78
C GLY A 101 -11.82 35.04 5.03
N LEU A 102 -12.36 34.05 5.77
CA LEU A 102 -11.70 32.76 6.00
C LEU A 102 -11.57 31.96 4.72
N LEU A 103 -12.62 31.89 3.92
CA LEU A 103 -12.62 31.17 2.65
C LEU A 103 -11.59 31.73 1.67
N ALA A 104 -11.43 33.06 1.61
CA ALA A 104 -10.42 33.72 0.77
C ALA A 104 -8.97 33.42 1.19
N ARG A 105 -8.75 33.05 2.47
CA ARG A 105 -7.45 32.65 3.02
C ARG A 105 -7.20 31.15 2.96
N ALA A 106 -8.18 30.35 2.54
CA ALA A 106 -8.04 28.91 2.46
C ALA A 106 -7.11 28.51 1.29
N GLU A 107 -6.17 27.61 1.56
CA GLU A 107 -5.24 27.03 0.58
C GLU A 107 -6.00 26.11 -0.40
N ALA A 108 -7.00 25.38 0.11
CA ALA A 108 -7.89 24.54 -0.70
C ALA A 108 -9.35 24.75 -0.30
N VAL A 109 -10.24 24.72 -1.30
CA VAL A 109 -11.69 24.75 -1.11
C VAL A 109 -12.28 23.56 -1.86
N PHE A 110 -12.84 22.61 -1.12
CA PHE A 110 -13.50 21.42 -1.66
C PHE A 110 -15.00 21.49 -1.37
N ALA A 111 -15.79 21.91 -2.37
CA ALA A 111 -17.23 21.98 -2.23
C ALA A 111 -17.88 20.70 -2.76
N LEU A 112 -18.60 19.98 -1.90
CA LEU A 112 -19.31 18.74 -2.25
C LEU A 112 -20.61 19.02 -3.03
N PRO A 113 -21.16 18.03 -3.76
CA PRO A 113 -22.37 18.20 -4.57
C PRO A 113 -23.64 18.06 -3.71
N GLY A 114 -23.67 18.68 -2.52
CA GLY A 114 -24.83 18.61 -1.65
C GLY A 114 -26.06 19.26 -2.26
N GLN A 115 -27.24 18.73 -1.95
CA GLN A 115 -28.52 19.30 -2.35
C GLN A 115 -29.28 19.79 -1.12
N ARG A 116 -30.02 20.90 -1.27
CA ARG A 116 -30.69 21.58 -0.14
C ARG A 116 -31.86 20.77 0.45
N ASP A 117 -32.54 19.98 -0.37
CA ASP A 117 -33.57 19.03 0.04
C ASP A 117 -33.02 17.86 0.89
N ALA A 118 -31.73 17.54 0.74
CA ALA A 118 -31.00 16.55 1.51
C ALA A 118 -29.86 17.17 2.36
N ALA A 119 -30.06 18.39 2.88
CA ALA A 119 -29.01 19.16 3.55
C ALA A 119 -28.30 18.39 4.69
N THR A 120 -29.03 17.60 5.48
CA THR A 120 -28.46 16.78 6.54
C THR A 120 -27.42 15.79 6.03
N ALA A 121 -27.68 15.14 4.88
CA ALA A 121 -26.73 14.21 4.26
C ALA A 121 -25.51 14.94 3.70
N ALA A 122 -25.68 16.18 3.20
CA ALA A 122 -24.58 17.01 2.72
C ALA A 122 -23.61 17.39 3.85
N TYR A 123 -24.11 17.81 5.02
CA TYR A 123 -23.27 18.07 6.20
C TYR A 123 -22.58 16.80 6.73
N GLU A 124 -23.29 15.66 6.74
CA GLU A 124 -22.73 14.36 7.09
C GLU A 124 -21.56 13.97 6.16
N ALA A 125 -21.71 14.18 4.85
CA ALA A 125 -20.66 13.91 3.87
C ALA A 125 -19.40 14.77 4.10
N VAL A 126 -19.57 16.06 4.41
CA VAL A 126 -18.45 16.95 4.78
C VAL A 126 -17.73 16.43 6.02
N GLY A 127 -18.49 16.09 7.07
CA GLY A 127 -17.93 15.54 8.30
C GLY A 127 -17.07 14.31 8.04
N ARG A 128 -17.54 13.39 7.19
CA ARG A 128 -16.76 12.20 6.79
C ARG A 128 -15.49 12.54 6.02
N VAL A 129 -15.54 13.48 5.08
CA VAL A 129 -14.32 13.94 4.37
C VAL A 129 -13.32 14.58 5.35
N VAL A 130 -13.81 15.35 6.34
CA VAL A 130 -12.95 15.87 7.41
C VAL A 130 -12.28 14.74 8.20
N LEU A 131 -13.00 13.67 8.52
CA LEU A 131 -12.43 12.49 9.18
C LEU A 131 -11.37 11.79 8.31
N ASP A 132 -11.63 11.68 7.00
CA ASP A 132 -10.70 11.05 6.04
C ASP A 132 -9.39 11.85 5.86
N GLN A 133 -9.41 13.15 6.18
CA GLN A 133 -8.25 14.04 6.17
C GLN A 133 -7.55 14.17 7.55
N ALA A 134 -8.19 13.72 8.63
CA ALA A 134 -7.76 14.05 9.99
C ALA A 134 -6.80 13.01 10.59
N ASP A 135 -5.58 13.43 10.93
CA ASP A 135 -4.74 12.68 11.87
C ASP A 135 -5.28 12.77 13.31
N ILE A 136 -5.81 13.94 13.69
CA ILE A 136 -6.48 14.20 14.97
C ILE A 136 -7.73 15.04 14.68
N LEU A 137 -8.85 14.68 15.30
CA LEU A 137 -10.07 15.49 15.24
C LEU A 137 -10.11 16.45 16.42
N LEU A 138 -10.10 17.76 16.17
CA LEU A 138 -10.50 18.75 17.16
C LEU A 138 -12.02 18.88 17.16
N ALA A 139 -12.65 18.63 18.31
CA ALA A 139 -14.10 18.63 18.50
C ALA A 139 -14.51 19.62 19.60
N VAL A 140 -15.28 20.65 19.25
CA VAL A 140 -15.88 21.60 20.20
C VAL A 140 -17.34 21.20 20.43
N TRP A 141 -17.61 20.54 21.55
CA TRP A 141 -18.85 19.79 21.77
C TRP A 141 -19.21 19.72 23.26
N ASP A 142 -20.50 19.78 23.58
CA ASP A 142 -21.09 19.78 24.92
C ASP A 142 -21.10 18.41 25.62
N GLY A 143 -20.64 17.33 24.96
CA GLY A 143 -20.67 15.98 25.54
C GLY A 143 -22.02 15.25 25.41
N ASP A 144 -23.06 15.94 24.93
CA ASP A 144 -24.43 15.41 24.81
C ASP A 144 -24.60 14.47 23.61
N PRO A 145 -25.43 13.41 23.72
CA PRO A 145 -25.75 12.51 22.60
C PRO A 145 -26.28 13.23 21.36
N ALA A 146 -26.04 12.63 20.19
CA ALA A 146 -26.55 13.15 18.92
C ALA A 146 -28.09 13.20 18.91
N ARG A 147 -28.67 14.39 18.73
CA ARG A 147 -30.14 14.57 18.62
C ARG A 147 -30.65 14.57 17.17
N GLY A 148 -29.80 14.20 16.21
CA GLY A 148 -30.11 14.15 14.78
C GLY A 148 -28.92 13.69 13.93
N ARG A 149 -29.17 13.40 12.64
CA ARG A 149 -28.12 13.04 11.67
C ARG A 149 -27.26 14.25 11.29
N GLY A 150 -25.99 14.04 10.98
CA GLY A 150 -25.05 15.06 10.50
C GLY A 150 -24.54 16.07 11.53
N GLY A 151 -24.84 15.87 12.83
CA GLY A 151 -24.39 16.77 13.90
C GLY A 151 -22.98 16.44 14.44
N THR A 152 -22.38 17.38 15.17
CA THR A 152 -21.04 17.27 15.79
C THR A 152 -20.85 15.96 16.56
N ALA A 153 -21.82 15.57 17.40
CA ALA A 153 -21.76 14.34 18.20
C ALA A 153 -21.68 13.07 17.32
N GLN A 154 -22.35 13.02 16.17
CA GLN A 154 -22.25 11.88 15.24
C GLN A 154 -20.85 11.79 14.64
N ILE A 155 -20.28 12.92 14.21
CA ILE A 155 -18.92 12.96 13.64
C ILE A 155 -17.88 12.56 14.68
N VAL A 156 -18.05 12.96 15.95
CA VAL A 156 -17.18 12.53 17.05
C VAL A 156 -17.32 11.03 17.32
N ALA A 157 -18.54 10.49 17.36
CA ALA A 157 -18.77 9.05 17.51
C ALA A 157 -18.15 8.26 16.36
N GLU A 158 -18.29 8.74 15.12
CA GLU A 158 -17.69 8.12 13.94
C GLU A 158 -16.15 8.21 13.96
N ALA A 159 -15.58 9.30 14.46
CA ALA A 159 -14.15 9.43 14.68
C ALA A 159 -13.63 8.40 15.69
N VAL A 160 -14.33 8.22 16.81
CA VAL A 160 -14.00 7.21 17.82
C VAL A 160 -14.08 5.81 17.24
N ALA A 161 -15.16 5.47 16.54
CA ALA A 161 -15.34 4.18 15.86
C ALA A 161 -14.26 3.89 14.82
N ARG A 162 -13.68 4.93 14.20
CA ARG A 162 -12.57 4.85 13.25
C ARG A 162 -11.19 4.96 13.91
N HIS A 163 -11.10 4.90 15.24
CA HIS A 163 -9.86 5.03 16.02
C HIS A 163 -9.07 6.33 15.76
N ILE A 164 -9.79 7.41 15.45
CA ILE A 164 -9.23 8.75 15.28
C ILE A 164 -9.08 9.38 16.67
N PRO A 165 -7.89 9.85 17.08
CA PRO A 165 -7.76 10.61 18.31
C PRO A 165 -8.63 11.87 18.23
N VAL A 166 -9.49 12.07 19.22
CA VAL A 166 -10.35 13.26 19.31
C VAL A 166 -9.88 14.14 20.47
N ILE A 167 -9.49 15.37 20.18
CA ILE A 167 -9.33 16.41 21.21
C ILE A 167 -10.70 17.05 21.43
N HIS A 168 -11.30 16.77 22.58
CA HIS A 168 -12.61 17.27 22.99
C HIS A 168 -12.46 18.52 23.86
N LEU A 169 -13.09 19.60 23.40
CA LEU A 169 -13.26 20.87 24.08
C LEU A 169 -14.75 21.02 24.43
N ASP A 170 -15.09 20.93 25.70
CA ASP A 170 -16.43 21.26 26.19
C ASP A 170 -16.50 22.75 26.57
N PRO A 171 -17.23 23.59 25.81
CA PRO A 171 -17.27 25.03 26.06
C PRO A 171 -17.75 25.39 27.47
N ALA A 172 -18.71 24.65 28.03
CA ALA A 172 -19.22 24.90 29.37
C ALA A 172 -18.20 24.50 30.45
N ALA A 173 -17.52 23.37 30.24
CA ALA A 173 -16.50 22.91 31.17
C ALA A 173 -15.23 23.79 31.15
N LEU A 174 -14.92 24.45 30.03
CA LEU A 174 -13.76 25.36 29.92
C LEU A 174 -13.85 26.59 30.83
N ALA A 175 -15.06 26.97 31.27
CA ALA A 175 -15.28 28.06 32.23
C ALA A 175 -15.07 27.62 33.70
N GLY A 176 -15.04 26.32 33.98
CA GLY A 176 -14.91 25.76 35.32
C GLY A 176 -13.47 25.54 35.79
N PRO A 177 -13.18 25.57 37.11
CA PRO A 177 -11.86 25.25 37.64
C PRO A 177 -11.54 23.76 37.50
N GLY A 178 -10.41 23.45 36.85
CA GLY A 178 -9.83 22.09 36.79
C GLY A 178 -10.25 21.24 35.57
N THR A 179 -11.10 21.74 34.67
CA THR A 179 -11.58 20.99 33.50
C THR A 179 -10.94 21.51 32.21
N GLY A 180 -9.78 20.94 31.86
CA GLY A 180 -9.08 21.22 30.59
C GLY A 180 -9.47 20.28 29.44
N PRO A 181 -8.95 20.53 28.22
CA PRO A 181 -9.20 19.71 27.04
C PRO A 181 -8.89 18.23 27.29
N GLN A 182 -9.77 17.33 26.82
CA GLN A 182 -9.62 15.88 26.96
C GLN A 182 -9.27 15.24 25.62
N LEU A 183 -8.45 14.18 25.63
CA LEU A 183 -8.19 13.35 24.47
C LEU A 183 -8.96 12.04 24.60
N LEU A 184 -9.78 11.72 23.60
CA LEU A 184 -10.52 10.46 23.49
C LEU A 184 -9.85 9.61 22.41
N TRP A 185 -9.26 8.48 22.79
CA TRP A 185 -8.61 7.60 21.83
C TRP A 185 -8.38 6.19 22.39
N THR A 186 -8.64 5.16 21.58
CA THR A 186 -8.39 3.76 21.96
C THR A 186 -6.91 3.48 22.20
N GLY A 187 -6.00 4.18 21.51
CA GLY A 187 -4.55 4.03 21.69
C GLY A 187 -3.99 4.53 23.03
N LEU A 188 -4.85 5.03 23.93
CA LEU A 188 -4.49 5.34 25.31
C LEU A 188 -4.56 4.12 26.24
N SER A 189 -5.09 2.99 25.77
CA SER A 189 -5.23 1.76 26.52
C SER A 189 -4.58 0.60 25.75
N ASP A 190 -4.04 -0.37 26.49
CA ASP A 190 -3.50 -1.61 25.91
C ASP A 190 -4.60 -2.63 25.57
N LEU A 191 -5.87 -2.30 25.81
CA LEU A 191 -7.02 -3.16 25.48
C LEU A 191 -7.39 -3.05 24.00
N ASP A 192 -7.76 -4.19 23.40
CA ASP A 192 -8.33 -4.23 22.06
C ASP A 192 -9.79 -3.79 22.08
N PHE A 193 -10.14 -2.80 21.25
CA PHE A 193 -11.51 -2.31 21.09
C PHE A 193 -11.97 -2.57 19.66
N GLU A 194 -12.83 -3.57 19.43
CA GLU A 194 -13.36 -3.85 18.08
C GLU A 194 -14.36 -2.77 17.60
N GLN A 195 -15.18 -2.24 18.52
CA GLN A 195 -16.17 -1.20 18.22
C GLN A 195 -16.23 -0.18 19.37
N PRO A 196 -15.23 0.73 19.46
CA PRO A 196 -15.24 1.74 20.52
C PRO A 196 -16.43 2.71 20.34
N THR A 197 -17.11 3.01 21.44
CA THR A 197 -18.16 4.02 21.50
C THR A 197 -17.71 5.21 22.34
N LEU A 198 -18.50 6.29 22.35
CA LEU A 198 -18.21 7.47 23.17
C LEU A 198 -18.15 7.14 24.66
N ASP A 199 -18.88 6.13 25.11
CA ASP A 199 -18.94 5.73 26.52
C ASP A 199 -17.76 4.83 26.91
N THR A 200 -17.23 4.05 25.97
CA THR A 200 -16.17 3.07 26.23
C THR A 200 -14.77 3.58 25.88
N VAL A 201 -14.66 4.66 25.10
CA VAL A 201 -13.35 5.15 24.65
C VAL A 201 -12.54 5.70 25.83
N PRO A 202 -11.27 5.29 25.99
CA PRO A 202 -10.39 5.86 27.00
C PRO A 202 -10.23 7.38 26.85
N ARG A 203 -10.12 8.07 27.99
CA ARG A 203 -9.97 9.54 28.06
C ARG A 203 -8.78 9.92 28.92
N ALA A 204 -8.01 10.92 28.49
CA ALA A 204 -6.92 11.49 29.27
C ALA A 204 -6.78 13.00 29.04
N PRO A 205 -6.28 13.77 30.03
CA PRO A 205 -6.01 15.20 29.83
C PRO A 205 -5.01 15.42 28.69
N VAL A 206 -5.32 16.30 27.75
CA VAL A 206 -4.46 16.57 26.57
C VAL A 206 -3.05 16.98 26.99
N ALA A 207 -2.91 17.73 28.08
CA ALA A 207 -1.60 18.18 28.57
C ALA A 207 -0.64 17.03 28.91
N GLU A 208 -1.16 15.85 29.25
CA GLU A 208 -0.37 14.69 29.68
C GLU A 208 0.02 13.77 28.51
N VAL A 209 -0.86 13.63 27.52
CA VAL A 209 -0.73 12.58 26.48
C VAL A 209 -0.47 13.12 25.08
N LEU A 210 -0.56 14.44 24.84
CA LEU A 210 -0.51 14.97 23.47
C LEU A 210 0.79 14.65 22.74
N GLU A 211 1.94 14.77 23.41
CA GLU A 211 3.24 14.52 22.77
C GLU A 211 3.42 13.05 22.39
N SER A 212 3.03 12.12 23.27
CA SER A 212 3.13 10.67 22.99
C SER A 212 2.19 10.25 21.87
N VAL A 213 0.97 10.83 21.83
CA VAL A 213 0.00 10.58 20.76
C VAL A 213 0.51 11.10 19.43
N LEU A 214 1.03 12.32 19.37
CA LEU A 214 1.63 12.85 18.15
C LEU A 214 2.84 12.02 17.70
N ASP A 215 3.66 11.55 18.63
CA ASP A 215 4.78 10.65 18.35
C ASP A 215 4.28 9.34 17.72
N MET A 216 3.29 8.67 18.34
CA MET A 216 2.69 7.45 17.80
C MET A 216 2.11 7.62 16.38
N LEU A 217 1.51 8.78 16.09
CA LEU A 217 0.90 9.04 14.78
C LEU A 217 1.90 9.39 13.68
N THR A 218 3.03 10.02 14.02
CA THR A 218 3.91 10.67 13.04
C THR A 218 5.36 10.17 13.04
N ALA A 219 5.83 9.57 14.14
CA ALA A 219 7.20 9.10 14.25
C ALA A 219 7.51 8.02 13.21
N PRO A 220 8.71 8.05 12.61
CA PRO A 220 9.16 6.96 11.78
C PRO A 220 9.28 5.68 12.60
N PRO A 221 9.25 4.50 11.95
CA PRO A 221 9.27 3.23 12.64
C PRO A 221 10.52 3.09 13.52
N GLY A 222 10.33 2.61 14.75
CA GLY A 222 11.41 2.38 15.72
C GLY A 222 12.02 0.99 15.67
N ASN A 223 11.31 -0.02 15.15
CA ASN A 223 11.83 -1.39 15.15
C ASN A 223 13.05 -1.53 14.21
N PRO A 224 14.06 -2.36 14.55
CA PRO A 224 15.29 -2.45 13.77
C PRO A 224 15.11 -2.93 12.32
N VAL A 225 14.09 -3.75 12.06
CA VAL A 225 13.81 -4.32 10.73
C VAL A 225 13.29 -3.23 9.79
N ASP A 226 12.31 -2.47 10.24
CA ASP A 226 11.69 -1.35 9.53
C ASP A 226 12.69 -0.21 9.31
N VAL A 227 13.50 0.12 10.33
CA VAL A 227 14.57 1.12 10.20
C VAL A 227 15.57 0.72 9.11
N ARG A 228 15.94 -0.56 9.05
CA ARG A 228 16.85 -1.09 8.03
C ARG A 228 16.21 -1.03 6.64
N MET A 229 14.93 -1.40 6.51
CA MET A 229 14.23 -1.39 5.22
C MET A 229 13.99 0.02 4.71
N LEU A 230 13.56 0.95 5.58
CA LEU A 230 13.40 2.35 5.22
C LEU A 230 14.72 2.98 4.76
N ARG A 231 15.84 2.66 5.44
CA ARG A 231 17.18 3.11 5.00
C ARG A 231 17.55 2.57 3.62
N ARG A 232 17.21 1.31 3.34
CA ARG A 232 17.42 0.69 2.02
C ARG A 232 16.58 1.39 0.96
N PHE A 233 15.31 1.66 1.26
CA PHE A 233 14.39 2.36 0.35
C PHE A 233 14.89 3.77 -0.02
N TYR A 234 15.34 4.57 0.95
CA TYR A 234 15.88 5.91 0.65
C TYR A 234 17.18 5.89 -0.17
N ARG A 235 17.93 4.78 -0.12
CA ARG A 235 19.15 4.58 -0.91
C ARG A 235 18.92 3.69 -2.11
N GLU A 236 17.66 3.41 -2.44
CA GLU A 236 17.29 2.45 -3.47
C GLU A 236 17.79 2.94 -4.83
N ARG A 237 18.60 2.11 -5.47
CA ARG A 237 19.16 2.38 -6.80
C ARG A 237 18.85 1.18 -7.67
N ILE A 238 17.88 1.36 -8.55
CA ILE A 238 17.52 0.37 -9.55
C ILE A 238 18.60 0.38 -10.63
N MET A 239 19.22 -0.78 -10.84
CA MET A 239 20.29 -0.93 -11.83
C MET A 239 19.70 -0.81 -13.24
N ARG A 240 20.44 -0.20 -14.18
CA ARG A 240 20.00 -0.08 -15.57
C ARG A 240 19.91 -1.42 -16.30
N ARG A 241 20.65 -2.42 -15.82
CA ARG A 241 20.66 -3.78 -16.34
C ARG A 241 20.59 -4.78 -15.20
N THR A 242 19.99 -5.94 -15.46
CA THR A 242 19.89 -7.03 -14.48
C THR A 242 20.54 -8.31 -15.01
N PRO A 243 21.36 -9.02 -14.20
CA PRO A 243 21.87 -10.34 -14.54
C PRO A 243 20.82 -11.45 -14.33
N ALA A 244 19.61 -11.11 -13.88
CA ALA A 244 18.53 -12.02 -13.52
C ALA A 244 17.83 -12.66 -14.74
N LEU A 245 18.57 -13.47 -15.50
CA LEU A 245 18.11 -14.19 -16.69
C LEU A 245 17.44 -15.56 -16.47
N PRO A 246 17.75 -16.34 -15.41
CA PRO A 246 17.16 -17.67 -15.22
C PRO A 246 15.64 -17.70 -15.27
N TRP A 247 14.95 -16.70 -14.71
CA TRP A 247 13.49 -16.62 -14.78
C TRP A 247 12.96 -16.35 -16.20
N PRO A 248 13.40 -15.31 -16.93
CA PRO A 248 13.06 -15.14 -18.35
C PRO A 248 13.40 -16.36 -19.23
N LEU A 249 14.52 -17.03 -18.97
CA LEU A 249 14.93 -18.25 -19.69
C LEU A 249 13.95 -19.39 -19.43
N LEU A 250 13.56 -19.63 -18.17
CA LEU A 250 12.55 -20.64 -17.82
C LEU A 250 11.23 -20.40 -18.57
N LEU A 251 10.76 -19.16 -18.62
CA LEU A 251 9.55 -18.81 -19.36
C LEU A 251 9.69 -19.07 -20.87
N ALA A 252 10.88 -18.86 -21.43
CA ALA A 252 11.14 -19.07 -22.85
C ALA A 252 11.28 -20.55 -23.21
N THR A 253 12.02 -21.32 -22.42
CA THR A 253 12.25 -22.76 -22.66
C THR A 253 10.99 -23.58 -22.42
N THR A 254 10.16 -23.19 -21.44
CA THR A 254 8.83 -23.77 -21.27
C THR A 254 7.81 -23.22 -22.27
N GLY A 255 8.19 -22.28 -23.15
CA GLY A 255 7.35 -21.70 -24.20
C GLY A 255 6.23 -20.78 -23.70
N VAL A 256 6.25 -20.37 -22.42
CA VAL A 256 5.20 -19.52 -21.80
C VAL A 256 5.29 -18.09 -22.33
N ARG A 257 6.51 -17.57 -22.52
CA ARG A 257 6.76 -16.24 -23.06
C ARG A 257 8.16 -16.17 -23.67
N ARG A 258 8.29 -15.59 -24.87
CA ARG A 258 9.60 -15.30 -25.48
C ARG A 258 10.38 -14.26 -24.67
N MET A 259 11.71 -14.40 -24.65
CA MET A 259 12.61 -13.38 -24.08
C MET A 259 12.48 -12.07 -24.85
N ARG A 260 12.62 -10.96 -24.13
CA ARG A 260 12.57 -9.59 -24.67
C ARG A 260 13.78 -8.81 -24.18
N ALA A 261 14.18 -7.78 -24.93
CA ALA A 261 15.24 -6.87 -24.48
C ALA A 261 14.90 -6.20 -23.12
N ALA A 262 13.61 -5.97 -22.85
CA ALA A 262 13.11 -5.47 -21.57
C ALA A 262 13.39 -6.42 -20.38
N ASP A 263 13.64 -7.72 -20.60
CA ASP A 263 14.01 -8.64 -19.51
C ASP A 263 15.41 -8.35 -18.96
N LEU A 264 16.26 -7.68 -19.74
CA LEU A 264 17.60 -7.26 -19.34
C LEU A 264 17.64 -5.84 -18.79
N ALA A 265 16.59 -5.05 -19.02
CA ALA A 265 16.49 -3.65 -18.66
C ALA A 265 15.26 -3.43 -17.77
N PRO A 266 15.40 -3.44 -16.43
CA PRO A 266 14.26 -3.26 -15.53
C PRO A 266 13.59 -1.90 -15.76
N PRO A 267 12.29 -1.77 -15.43
CA PRO A 267 11.54 -0.54 -15.65
C PRO A 267 12.18 0.62 -14.89
N ARG A 268 12.17 1.82 -15.49
CA ARG A 268 12.67 3.01 -14.82
C ARG A 268 11.58 3.61 -13.95
N PRO A 269 11.93 4.20 -12.79
CA PRO A 269 10.97 4.89 -11.93
C PRO A 269 10.12 5.93 -12.66
N VAL A 270 10.74 6.69 -13.55
CA VAL A 270 10.06 7.73 -14.34
C VAL A 270 9.01 7.11 -15.27
N ASP A 271 9.31 5.97 -15.91
CA ASP A 271 8.36 5.30 -16.81
C ASP A 271 7.18 4.71 -16.04
N CYS A 272 7.42 4.18 -14.83
CA CYS A 272 6.36 3.74 -13.91
C CYS A 272 5.47 4.91 -13.50
N ALA A 273 6.07 6.03 -13.05
CA ALA A 273 5.35 7.24 -12.69
C ALA A 273 4.51 7.80 -13.84
N GLN A 274 5.07 7.84 -15.06
CA GLN A 274 4.37 8.30 -16.26
C GLN A 274 3.20 7.38 -16.64
N ARG A 275 3.33 6.06 -16.51
CA ARG A 275 2.22 5.13 -16.79
C ARG A 275 1.03 5.40 -15.88
N LEU A 276 1.25 5.54 -14.58
CA LEU A 276 0.17 5.93 -13.65
C LEU A 276 -0.36 7.33 -13.99
N GLY A 277 0.54 8.30 -14.20
CA GLY A 277 0.17 9.67 -14.54
C GLY A 277 -0.68 9.82 -15.81
N ARG A 278 -0.46 8.97 -16.83
CA ARG A 278 -1.30 8.94 -18.05
C ARG A 278 -2.73 8.49 -17.75
N GLY A 279 -2.91 7.49 -16.90
CA GLY A 279 -4.24 7.08 -16.43
C GLY A 279 -4.95 8.19 -15.64
N LEU A 280 -4.17 9.11 -15.06
CA LEU A 280 -4.63 10.32 -14.37
C LEU A 280 -4.64 11.57 -15.28
N GLY A 281 -4.40 11.44 -16.59
CA GLY A 281 -4.25 12.59 -17.49
C GLY A 281 -5.52 13.39 -17.72
N ASN A 282 -6.69 12.78 -17.51
CA ASN A 282 -8.01 13.40 -17.67
C ASN A 282 -8.65 13.84 -16.35
N LEU A 283 -7.85 14.01 -15.30
CA LEU A 283 -8.36 14.42 -13.99
C LEU A 283 -8.91 15.86 -14.00
N PRO A 284 -9.90 16.15 -13.14
CA PRO A 284 -10.36 17.53 -12.93
C PRO A 284 -9.21 18.41 -12.41
N PRO A 285 -9.24 19.72 -12.71
CA PRO A 285 -8.32 20.66 -12.08
C PRO A 285 -8.60 20.70 -10.57
N THR A 286 -7.60 20.36 -9.76
CA THR A 286 -7.71 20.32 -8.29
C THR A 286 -6.77 21.30 -7.59
N GLY A 287 -6.39 22.38 -8.29
CA GLY A 287 -5.44 23.39 -7.80
C GLY A 287 -4.09 22.78 -7.38
N GLY A 288 -3.59 23.17 -6.21
CA GLY A 288 -2.31 22.68 -5.67
C GLY A 288 -2.23 21.16 -5.50
N HIS A 289 -3.36 20.47 -5.35
CA HIS A 289 -3.40 19.01 -5.18
C HIS A 289 -2.85 18.26 -6.41
N SER A 290 -3.22 18.66 -7.63
CA SER A 290 -2.71 18.05 -8.88
C SER A 290 -1.19 18.17 -9.00
N ALA A 291 -0.63 19.33 -8.59
CA ALA A 291 0.81 19.55 -8.57
C ALA A 291 1.50 18.68 -7.51
N ARG A 292 0.91 18.53 -6.31
CA ARG A 292 1.42 17.67 -5.24
C ARG A 292 1.36 16.19 -5.63
N LEU A 293 0.28 15.74 -6.27
CA LEU A 293 0.17 14.39 -6.83
C LEU A 293 1.31 14.11 -7.83
N SER A 294 1.57 15.05 -8.74
CA SER A 294 2.62 14.90 -9.76
C SER A 294 4.04 14.99 -9.20
N ARG A 295 4.29 15.87 -8.23
CA ARG A 295 5.63 16.14 -7.68
C ARG A 295 6.01 15.21 -6.52
N ILE A 296 5.04 14.67 -5.79
CA ILE A 296 5.26 13.92 -4.55
C ILE A 296 4.86 12.46 -4.74
N LEU A 297 3.59 12.19 -5.06
CA LEU A 297 3.10 10.80 -5.12
C LEU A 297 3.68 10.05 -6.32
N LEU A 298 3.59 10.61 -7.54
CA LEU A 298 4.01 9.89 -8.75
C LEU A 298 5.48 9.45 -8.72
N PRO A 299 6.46 10.27 -8.27
CA PRO A 299 7.85 9.83 -8.17
C PRO A 299 8.06 8.73 -7.11
N ARG A 300 7.37 8.82 -5.97
CA ARG A 300 7.44 7.80 -4.90
C ARG A 300 6.85 6.47 -5.36
N PHE A 301 5.70 6.52 -6.03
CA PHE A 301 5.08 5.38 -6.71
C PHE A 301 6.00 4.79 -7.79
N GLY A 302 6.59 5.65 -8.61
CA GLY A 302 7.49 5.23 -9.69
C GLY A 302 8.67 4.44 -9.16
N LEU A 303 9.30 4.93 -8.09
CA LEU A 303 10.41 4.24 -7.43
C LEU A 303 9.98 2.89 -6.85
N SER A 304 8.86 2.83 -6.12
CA SER A 304 8.39 1.60 -5.50
C SER A 304 7.94 0.55 -6.53
N ASP A 305 7.19 0.92 -7.57
CA ASP A 305 6.74 -0.03 -8.62
C ASP A 305 7.93 -0.59 -9.42
N ALA A 306 8.90 0.26 -9.74
CA ALA A 306 10.11 -0.15 -10.44
C ALA A 306 10.98 -1.08 -9.56
N ALA A 307 11.17 -0.74 -8.28
CA ALA A 307 11.92 -1.57 -7.34
C ALA A 307 11.23 -2.92 -7.10
N ALA A 308 9.91 -2.92 -6.94
CA ALA A 308 9.11 -4.14 -6.81
C ALA A 308 9.32 -5.07 -8.00
N THR A 309 9.28 -4.54 -9.23
CA THR A 309 9.47 -5.33 -10.45
C THR A 309 10.90 -5.89 -10.54
N TYR A 310 11.90 -5.07 -10.23
CA TYR A 310 13.31 -5.48 -10.24
C TYR A 310 13.61 -6.60 -9.24
N PHE A 311 13.19 -6.45 -7.98
CA PHE A 311 13.44 -7.46 -6.94
C PHE A 311 12.62 -8.73 -7.14
N ALA A 312 11.42 -8.63 -7.72
CA ALA A 312 10.65 -9.82 -8.11
C ALA A 312 11.44 -10.68 -9.11
N GLN A 313 12.08 -10.07 -10.11
CA GLN A 313 12.85 -10.78 -11.11
C GLN A 313 14.14 -11.38 -10.52
N LEU A 314 14.85 -10.65 -9.65
CA LEU A 314 16.03 -11.16 -8.94
C LEU A 314 15.68 -12.37 -8.07
N PHE A 315 14.63 -12.25 -7.26
CA PHE A 315 14.20 -13.34 -6.39
C PHE A 315 13.81 -14.59 -7.18
N ARG A 316 12.98 -14.43 -8.23
CA ARG A 316 12.58 -15.55 -9.08
C ARG A 316 13.75 -16.18 -9.81
N SER A 317 14.63 -15.36 -10.36
CA SER A 317 15.84 -15.86 -11.02
C SER A 317 16.78 -16.56 -10.04
N GLY A 318 16.85 -16.08 -8.79
CA GLY A 318 17.69 -16.66 -7.75
C GLY A 318 17.32 -18.10 -7.45
N TYR A 319 16.05 -18.40 -7.18
CA TYR A 319 15.66 -19.78 -6.90
C TYR A 319 15.71 -20.67 -8.16
N VAL A 320 15.34 -20.14 -9.34
CA VAL A 320 15.45 -20.89 -10.60
C VAL A 320 16.90 -21.27 -10.88
N ALA A 321 17.85 -20.34 -10.66
CA ALA A 321 19.27 -20.62 -10.79
C ALA A 321 19.73 -21.71 -9.83
N ASN A 322 19.33 -21.63 -8.55
CA ASN A 322 19.73 -22.62 -7.54
C ASN A 322 19.31 -24.04 -7.92
N PHE A 323 18.04 -24.24 -8.31
CA PHE A 323 17.55 -25.56 -8.71
C PHE A 323 18.17 -26.04 -10.03
N ALA A 324 18.35 -25.14 -11.02
CA ALA A 324 19.01 -25.51 -12.27
C ALA A 324 20.47 -25.91 -12.05
N LEU A 325 21.21 -25.15 -11.24
CA LEU A 325 22.60 -25.44 -10.88
C LEU A 325 22.71 -26.75 -10.09
N ALA A 326 21.76 -27.06 -9.22
CA ALA A 326 21.73 -28.34 -8.50
C ALA A 326 21.61 -29.54 -9.47
N ALA A 327 20.74 -29.45 -10.48
CA ALA A 327 20.65 -30.50 -11.50
C ALA A 327 21.94 -30.60 -12.36
N VAL A 328 22.57 -29.46 -12.67
CA VAL A 328 23.87 -29.44 -13.37
C VAL A 328 24.97 -30.08 -12.53
N ALA A 329 24.99 -29.87 -11.22
CA ALA A 329 25.96 -30.51 -10.33
C ALA A 329 25.87 -32.05 -10.40
N VAL A 330 24.65 -32.60 -10.37
CA VAL A 330 24.43 -34.05 -10.52
C VAL A 330 24.92 -34.55 -11.88
N LEU A 331 24.65 -33.82 -12.96
CA LEU A 331 25.15 -34.17 -14.30
C LEU A 331 26.68 -34.17 -14.36
N LEU A 332 27.34 -33.17 -13.76
CA LEU A 332 28.81 -33.07 -13.72
C LEU A 332 29.44 -34.22 -12.93
N ALA A 333 28.88 -34.57 -11.77
CA ALA A 333 29.34 -35.67 -10.95
C ALA A 333 29.31 -37.01 -11.72
N LEU A 334 28.22 -37.25 -12.47
CA LEU A 334 28.01 -38.46 -13.25
C LEU A 334 28.84 -38.51 -14.54
N SER A 335 29.14 -37.35 -15.13
CA SER A 335 29.98 -37.25 -16.35
C SER A 335 31.41 -37.78 -16.12
N GLY A 336 31.87 -37.83 -14.86
CA GLY A 336 33.15 -38.42 -14.49
C GLY A 336 33.26 -39.92 -14.78
N LEU A 337 32.14 -40.62 -14.95
CA LEU A 337 32.10 -42.04 -15.35
C LEU A 337 32.44 -42.23 -16.83
N VAL A 338 32.18 -41.22 -17.67
CA VAL A 338 32.41 -41.27 -19.13
C VAL A 338 33.80 -40.77 -19.51
N ALA A 339 34.31 -39.76 -18.81
CA ALA A 339 35.60 -39.16 -19.10
C ALA A 339 36.52 -39.17 -17.86
N PRO A 340 37.11 -40.32 -17.49
CA PRO A 340 37.97 -40.43 -16.30
C PRO A 340 39.15 -39.45 -16.31
N GLY A 341 39.70 -39.14 -17.50
CA GLY A 341 40.79 -38.18 -17.66
C GLY A 341 40.43 -36.74 -17.31
N LEU A 342 39.13 -36.39 -17.27
CA LEU A 342 38.63 -35.07 -16.88
C LEU A 342 38.11 -35.05 -15.44
N LYS A 343 38.20 -36.15 -14.69
CA LYS A 343 37.57 -36.29 -13.36
C LYS A 343 37.97 -35.17 -12.39
N SER A 344 39.25 -34.81 -12.33
CA SER A 344 39.72 -33.72 -11.47
C SER A 344 39.13 -32.36 -11.83
N TRP A 345 38.97 -32.07 -13.13
CA TRP A 345 38.33 -30.85 -13.62
C TRP A 345 36.82 -30.83 -13.34
N LEU A 346 36.15 -31.98 -13.49
CA LEU A 346 34.72 -32.12 -13.20
C LEU A 346 34.41 -31.89 -11.72
N ILE A 347 35.20 -32.48 -10.81
CA ILE A 347 35.07 -32.25 -9.35
C ILE A 347 35.28 -30.77 -9.02
N GLY A 348 36.30 -30.12 -9.60
CA GLY A 348 36.53 -28.69 -9.42
C GLY A 348 35.37 -27.82 -9.91
N THR A 349 34.76 -28.21 -11.04
CA THR A 349 33.60 -27.51 -11.62
C THR A 349 32.34 -27.73 -10.78
N GLU A 350 32.11 -28.94 -10.28
CA GLU A 350 31.01 -29.27 -9.37
C GLU A 350 31.11 -28.47 -8.07
N LEU A 351 32.30 -28.40 -7.48
CA LEU A 351 32.55 -27.57 -6.30
C LEU A 351 32.26 -26.09 -6.58
N LEU A 352 32.66 -25.58 -7.75
CA LEU A 352 32.34 -24.23 -8.18
C LEU A 352 30.82 -24.01 -8.29
N VAL A 353 30.07 -24.98 -8.84
CA VAL A 353 28.59 -24.91 -8.91
C VAL A 353 27.97 -24.85 -7.52
N ILE A 354 28.43 -25.66 -6.57
CA ILE A 354 27.97 -25.61 -5.17
C ILE A 354 28.28 -24.25 -4.54
N VAL A 355 29.50 -23.73 -4.74
CA VAL A 355 29.89 -22.40 -4.27
C VAL A 355 28.99 -21.31 -4.86
N LEU A 356 28.62 -21.41 -6.14
CA LEU A 356 27.71 -20.46 -6.79
C LEU A 356 26.29 -20.52 -6.20
N ILE A 357 25.75 -21.72 -5.91
CA ILE A 357 24.45 -21.88 -5.23
C ILE A 357 24.49 -21.22 -3.84
N LEU A 358 25.54 -21.49 -3.06
CA LEU A 358 25.72 -20.91 -1.73
C LEU A 358 25.91 -19.39 -1.79
N ALA A 359 26.67 -18.89 -2.75
CA ALA A 359 26.90 -17.45 -2.95
C ALA A 359 25.61 -16.73 -3.35
N ASN A 360 24.86 -17.28 -4.31
CA ASN A 360 23.58 -16.72 -4.76
C ASN A 360 22.55 -16.68 -3.62
N THR A 361 22.44 -17.77 -2.85
CA THR A 361 21.55 -17.85 -1.69
C THR A 361 21.93 -16.83 -0.61
N ARG A 362 23.22 -16.78 -0.25
CA ARG A 362 23.71 -15.79 0.74
C ARG A 362 23.53 -14.35 0.26
N LEU A 363 23.75 -14.08 -1.02
CA LEU A 363 23.54 -12.75 -1.58
C LEU A 363 22.06 -12.36 -1.53
N GLY A 364 21.16 -13.25 -1.97
CA GLY A 364 19.72 -13.02 -1.97
C GLY A 364 19.17 -12.75 -0.57
N THR A 365 19.61 -13.51 0.43
CA THR A 365 19.21 -13.33 1.84
C THR A 365 19.83 -12.08 2.46
N ARG A 366 21.14 -11.83 2.26
CA ARG A 366 21.80 -10.61 2.80
C ARG A 366 21.22 -9.33 2.22
N VAL A 367 20.98 -9.31 0.91
CA VAL A 367 20.40 -8.17 0.18
C VAL A 367 18.89 -8.06 0.43
N GLY A 368 18.23 -9.17 0.79
CA GLY A 368 16.80 -9.23 1.10
C GLY A 368 15.92 -9.05 -0.13
N TRP A 369 16.19 -9.79 -1.22
CA TRP A 369 15.42 -9.64 -2.47
C TRP A 369 13.92 -9.85 -2.27
N HIS A 370 13.53 -10.85 -1.49
CA HIS A 370 12.12 -11.14 -1.24
C HIS A 370 11.43 -10.03 -0.45
N GLU A 371 12.00 -9.62 0.70
CA GLU A 371 11.46 -8.53 1.52
C GLU A 371 11.32 -7.23 0.73
N ARG A 372 12.35 -6.86 -0.03
CA ARG A 372 12.34 -5.64 -0.86
C ARG A 372 11.30 -5.72 -1.98
N TRP A 373 11.11 -6.88 -2.59
CA TRP A 373 10.04 -7.05 -3.56
C TRP A 373 8.67 -6.82 -2.91
N MET A 374 8.39 -7.48 -1.79
CA MET A 374 7.09 -7.43 -1.12
C MET A 374 6.78 -6.03 -0.59
N ASP A 375 7.72 -5.38 0.08
CA ASP A 375 7.49 -4.07 0.70
C ASP A 375 7.29 -2.98 -0.36
N ASN A 376 8.10 -2.99 -1.42
CA ASN A 376 7.95 -2.03 -2.52
C ASN A 376 6.65 -2.28 -3.30
N ARG A 377 6.23 -3.54 -3.48
CA ARG A 377 4.94 -3.86 -4.11
C ARG A 377 3.80 -3.30 -3.26
N HIS A 378 3.82 -3.54 -1.95
CA HIS A 378 2.81 -3.00 -1.05
C HIS A 378 2.73 -1.47 -1.10
N LEU A 379 3.89 -0.80 -1.03
CA LEU A 379 3.94 0.66 -1.13
C LEU A 379 3.40 1.16 -2.47
N ALA A 380 3.76 0.50 -3.58
CA ALA A 380 3.28 0.87 -4.91
C ALA A 380 1.75 0.74 -5.03
N GLU A 381 1.16 -0.35 -4.54
CA GLU A 381 -0.30 -0.53 -4.56
C GLU A 381 -1.03 0.48 -3.67
N GLN A 382 -0.53 0.77 -2.46
CA GLN A 382 -1.11 1.81 -1.60
C GLN A 382 -1.05 3.21 -2.24
N LEU A 383 0.09 3.59 -2.82
CA LEU A 383 0.21 4.88 -3.49
C LEU A 383 -0.67 4.96 -4.74
N ARG A 384 -0.86 3.84 -5.45
CA ARG A 384 -1.76 3.76 -6.60
C ARG A 384 -3.19 4.04 -6.18
N THR A 385 -3.70 3.41 -5.12
CA THR A 385 -5.09 3.61 -4.66
C THR A 385 -5.30 5.03 -4.13
N VAL A 386 -4.35 5.55 -3.34
CA VAL A 386 -4.36 6.94 -2.84
C VAL A 386 -4.43 7.96 -3.97
N SER A 387 -3.78 7.70 -5.12
CA SER A 387 -3.78 8.64 -6.25
C SER A 387 -5.17 8.95 -6.82
N VAL A 388 -6.15 8.07 -6.62
CA VAL A 388 -7.54 8.27 -7.08
C VAL A 388 -8.45 8.63 -5.91
N SER A 389 -8.30 7.98 -4.75
CA SER A 389 -9.14 8.27 -3.57
C SER A 389 -8.94 9.69 -3.06
N SER A 390 -7.71 10.23 -3.15
CA SER A 390 -7.39 11.58 -2.68
C SER A 390 -8.16 12.69 -3.41
N LEU A 391 -8.64 12.41 -4.63
CA LEU A 391 -9.47 13.32 -5.41
C LEU A 391 -10.89 13.47 -4.85
N LEU A 392 -11.34 12.53 -4.03
CA LEU A 392 -12.59 12.65 -3.29
C LEU A 392 -12.35 13.06 -1.83
N GLY A 393 -11.15 13.56 -1.51
CA GLY A 393 -10.78 13.92 -0.15
C GLY A 393 -10.54 12.72 0.76
N ASP A 394 -10.31 11.51 0.21
CA ASP A 394 -9.99 10.32 0.98
C ASP A 394 -8.49 9.99 0.92
N LEU A 395 -7.76 10.25 2.00
CA LEU A 395 -6.32 9.99 2.09
C LEU A 395 -5.98 8.58 2.58
N ALA A 396 -6.97 7.75 2.90
CA ALA A 396 -6.77 6.38 3.41
C ALA A 396 -5.79 6.33 4.61
N LEU A 397 -5.83 7.33 5.51
CA LEU A 397 -4.86 7.46 6.61
C LEU A 397 -4.91 6.29 7.61
N ARG A 398 -6.01 5.53 7.62
CA ARG A 398 -6.31 4.46 8.60
C ARG A 398 -6.80 3.14 8.01
N ASP A 399 -6.89 3.00 6.68
CA ASP A 399 -7.32 1.76 6.01
C ASP A 399 -6.40 0.55 6.32
N ALA A 400 -5.28 0.77 7.02
CA ALA A 400 -4.30 -0.24 7.39
C ALA A 400 -4.33 -0.68 8.88
N ASP A 401 -5.26 -0.15 9.69
CA ASP A 401 -5.32 -0.44 11.14
C ASP A 401 -6.52 -1.33 11.55
N ALA A 402 -7.54 -1.50 10.70
CA ALA A 402 -8.81 -2.16 11.06
C ALA A 402 -8.81 -3.70 11.04
N ASP A 403 -7.70 -4.37 10.69
CA ASP A 403 -7.63 -5.84 10.75
C ASP A 403 -6.22 -6.31 11.13
N SER A 404 -6.09 -6.79 12.37
CA SER A 404 -4.88 -7.31 13.03
C SER A 404 -4.39 -8.66 12.46
N ARG A 405 -4.61 -8.96 11.18
CA ARG A 405 -4.22 -10.22 10.54
C ARG A 405 -3.64 -10.00 9.13
N GLY A 406 -2.33 -9.71 9.06
CA GLY A 406 -1.57 -9.67 7.79
C GLY A 406 -0.89 -8.34 7.41
N MET A 407 -0.60 -7.47 8.38
CA MET A 407 -0.17 -6.08 8.16
C MET A 407 1.10 -5.88 7.31
N ALA A 408 1.09 -4.79 6.54
CA ALA A 408 2.27 -4.15 5.95
C ALA A 408 3.30 -3.74 7.03
N PRO A 409 4.61 -3.64 6.74
CA PRO A 409 5.60 -3.28 7.74
C PRO A 409 5.30 -1.88 8.25
N GLY A 410 5.76 -1.58 9.46
CA GLY A 410 5.60 -0.25 10.03
C GLY A 410 6.12 0.84 9.09
N TRP A 411 7.22 0.57 8.38
CA TRP A 411 7.80 1.56 7.47
C TRP A 411 6.96 1.86 6.22
N VAL A 412 6.31 0.85 5.61
CA VAL A 412 5.52 1.08 4.40
C VAL A 412 4.27 1.88 4.74
N ARG A 413 3.57 1.48 5.81
CA ARG A 413 2.37 2.21 6.30
C ARG A 413 2.73 3.64 6.64
N TRP A 414 3.82 3.84 7.38
CA TRP A 414 4.32 5.17 7.73
C TRP A 414 4.62 6.01 6.48
N TYR A 415 5.35 5.46 5.50
CA TYR A 415 5.76 6.20 4.31
C TYR A 415 4.57 6.52 3.40
N ALA A 416 3.62 5.61 3.24
CA ALA A 416 2.38 5.85 2.50
C ALA A 416 1.52 6.94 3.17
N ARG A 417 1.30 6.85 4.50
CA ARG A 417 0.56 7.88 5.26
C ARG A 417 1.25 9.24 5.19
N ALA A 418 2.57 9.29 5.34
CA ALA A 418 3.35 10.53 5.18
C ALA A 418 3.16 11.12 3.78
N THR A 419 3.17 10.28 2.74
CA THR A 419 2.90 10.70 1.35
C THR A 419 1.48 11.23 1.18
N ALA A 420 0.47 10.57 1.77
CA ALA A 420 -0.92 11.00 1.69
C ALA A 420 -1.14 12.36 2.38
N ARG A 421 -0.57 12.59 3.58
CA ARG A 421 -0.62 13.89 4.29
C ARG A 421 -0.09 15.05 3.46
N GLU A 422 0.97 14.79 2.69
CA GLU A 422 1.57 15.78 1.81
C GLU A 422 0.66 16.18 0.63
N LEU A 423 -0.38 15.41 0.30
CA LEU A 423 -1.33 15.77 -0.76
C LEU A 423 -2.36 16.81 -0.32
N GLY A 424 -2.91 16.65 0.88
CA GLY A 424 -3.98 17.50 1.43
C GLY A 424 -5.29 17.45 0.64
N LEU A 425 -6.19 18.37 0.96
CA LEU A 425 -7.51 18.43 0.34
C LEU A 425 -7.41 18.94 -1.11
N PRO A 426 -8.22 18.40 -2.06
CA PRO A 426 -8.33 18.95 -3.40
C PRO A 426 -9.02 20.33 -3.39
N HIS A 427 -8.60 21.24 -4.29
CA HIS A 427 -9.31 22.50 -4.53
C HIS A 427 -10.27 22.33 -5.72
N ALA A 428 -11.55 22.09 -5.46
CA ALA A 428 -12.55 21.85 -6.50
C ALA A 428 -13.99 22.08 -6.01
N VAL A 429 -14.86 22.48 -6.94
CA VAL A 429 -16.32 22.33 -6.80
C VAL A 429 -16.70 21.02 -7.45
N VAL A 430 -17.21 20.08 -6.66
CA VAL A 430 -17.60 18.75 -7.13
C VAL A 430 -18.96 18.87 -7.81
N ASP A 431 -18.96 18.74 -9.12
CA ASP A 431 -20.16 18.60 -9.94
C ASP A 431 -20.22 17.21 -10.59
N ALA A 432 -21.28 16.93 -11.35
CA ALA A 432 -21.40 15.66 -12.06
C ALA A 432 -20.25 15.44 -13.08
N GLY A 433 -19.70 16.52 -13.67
CA GLY A 433 -18.56 16.45 -14.58
C GLY A 433 -17.26 16.04 -13.87
N TYR A 434 -17.04 16.55 -12.66
CA TYR A 434 -15.95 16.17 -11.76
C TYR A 434 -16.04 14.67 -11.43
N LEU A 435 -17.20 14.22 -10.97
CA LEU A 435 -17.44 12.82 -10.62
C LEU A 435 -17.22 11.89 -11.81
N ARG A 436 -17.68 12.25 -13.02
CA ARG A 436 -17.42 11.46 -14.24
C ARG A 436 -15.93 11.37 -14.59
N ARG A 437 -15.14 12.44 -14.40
CA ARG A 437 -13.68 12.40 -14.63
C ARG A 437 -12.96 11.51 -13.61
N VAL A 438 -13.32 11.61 -12.33
CA VAL A 438 -12.76 10.74 -11.28
C VAL A 438 -13.17 9.27 -11.53
N ARG A 439 -14.43 9.03 -11.90
CA ARG A 439 -14.93 7.71 -12.30
C ARG A 439 -14.12 7.15 -13.47
N GLY A 440 -13.88 7.94 -14.51
CA GLY A 440 -13.10 7.54 -15.68
C GLY A 440 -11.67 7.15 -15.32
N ALA A 441 -11.01 7.91 -14.45
CA ALA A 441 -9.67 7.57 -13.96
C ALA A 441 -9.65 6.25 -13.16
N ALA A 442 -10.65 6.04 -12.29
CA ALA A 442 -10.81 4.79 -11.56
C ALA A 442 -11.06 3.60 -12.48
N GLN A 443 -11.92 3.76 -13.49
CA GLN A 443 -12.23 2.71 -14.47
C GLN A 443 -11.01 2.34 -15.32
N ALA A 444 -10.23 3.32 -15.79
CA ALA A 444 -9.00 3.07 -16.53
C ALA A 444 -7.97 2.31 -15.67
N MET A 445 -7.83 2.70 -14.39
CA MET A 445 -6.96 1.98 -13.45
C MET A 445 -7.43 0.54 -13.23
N ILE A 446 -8.73 0.32 -13.02
CA ILE A 446 -9.30 -1.01 -12.81
C ILE A 446 -9.08 -1.90 -14.04
N GLU A 447 -9.28 -1.35 -15.24
CA GLU A 447 -9.08 -2.06 -16.50
C GLU A 447 -7.63 -2.52 -16.66
N ASP A 448 -6.67 -1.62 -16.43
CA ASP A 448 -5.24 -1.92 -16.49
C ASP A 448 -4.85 -3.01 -15.48
N GLN A 449 -5.36 -2.93 -14.25
CA GLN A 449 -5.07 -3.92 -13.21
C GLN A 449 -5.73 -5.28 -13.51
N ALA A 450 -6.99 -5.29 -13.93
CA ALA A 450 -7.66 -6.53 -14.31
C ALA A 450 -6.94 -7.20 -15.49
N ALA A 451 -6.54 -6.43 -16.51
CA ALA A 451 -5.76 -6.96 -17.63
C ALA A 451 -4.41 -7.56 -17.19
N TYR A 452 -3.68 -6.86 -16.31
CA TYR A 452 -2.44 -7.39 -15.73
C TYR A 452 -2.66 -8.71 -14.99
N HIS A 453 -3.70 -8.80 -14.15
CA HIS A 453 -4.01 -9.99 -13.37
C HIS A 453 -4.44 -11.17 -14.25
N ARG A 454 -5.28 -10.96 -15.29
CA ARG A 454 -5.61 -11.99 -16.28
C ARG A 454 -4.38 -12.52 -17.01
N ASP A 455 -3.49 -11.62 -17.42
CA ASP A 455 -2.24 -11.99 -18.08
C ASP A 455 -1.32 -12.78 -17.16
N ASN A 456 -1.18 -12.35 -15.91
CA ASN A 456 -0.37 -13.03 -14.92
C ASN A 456 -0.93 -14.42 -14.60
N ALA A 457 -2.24 -14.54 -14.40
CA ALA A 457 -2.92 -15.80 -14.17
C ALA A 457 -2.65 -16.81 -15.30
N ARG A 458 -2.87 -16.40 -16.55
CA ARG A 458 -2.62 -17.24 -17.73
C ARG A 458 -1.16 -17.72 -17.77
N ARG A 459 -0.20 -16.82 -17.54
CA ARG A 459 1.23 -17.17 -17.57
C ARG A 459 1.60 -18.15 -16.45
N MET A 460 1.13 -17.92 -15.23
CA MET A 460 1.46 -18.78 -14.08
C MET A 460 0.78 -20.15 -14.20
N HIS A 461 -0.47 -20.21 -14.64
CA HIS A 461 -1.17 -21.47 -14.89
C HIS A 461 -0.48 -22.31 -15.99
N LEU A 462 -0.11 -21.68 -17.12
CA LEU A 462 0.64 -22.34 -18.18
C LEU A 462 2.00 -22.85 -17.71
N LEU A 463 2.71 -22.04 -16.91
CA LEU A 463 4.01 -22.43 -16.36
C LEU A 463 3.87 -23.63 -15.42
N ASP A 464 2.92 -23.60 -14.48
CA ASP A 464 2.65 -24.71 -13.55
C ASP A 464 2.39 -26.02 -14.31
N HIS A 465 1.46 -25.96 -15.27
CA HIS A 465 1.05 -27.13 -16.04
C HIS A 465 2.19 -27.69 -16.91
N ARG A 466 3.02 -26.83 -17.50
CA ARG A 466 4.16 -27.27 -18.32
C ARG A 466 5.28 -27.86 -17.48
N LEU A 467 5.62 -27.25 -16.34
CA LEU A 467 6.61 -27.80 -15.42
C LEU A 467 6.16 -29.15 -14.85
N HIS A 468 4.88 -29.28 -14.49
CA HIS A 468 4.32 -30.54 -14.01
C HIS A 468 4.43 -31.66 -15.05
N ARG A 469 4.01 -31.41 -16.30
CA ARG A 469 4.10 -32.40 -17.39
C ARG A 469 5.54 -32.77 -17.70
N LEU A 470 6.43 -31.79 -17.83
CA LEU A 470 7.86 -32.03 -18.09
C LEU A 470 8.49 -32.87 -16.99
N GLY A 471 8.23 -32.55 -15.71
CA GLY A 471 8.68 -33.37 -14.59
C GLY A 471 8.15 -34.80 -14.66
N GLY A 472 6.85 -34.96 -14.93
CA GLY A 472 6.22 -36.29 -15.11
C GLY A 472 6.85 -37.11 -16.23
N TYR A 473 7.13 -36.49 -17.39
CA TYR A 473 7.79 -37.17 -18.51
C TYR A 473 9.21 -37.62 -18.17
N LEU A 474 9.98 -36.81 -17.43
CA LEU A 474 11.33 -37.18 -16.99
C LEU A 474 11.32 -38.39 -16.05
N PHE A 475 10.38 -38.44 -15.11
CA PHE A 475 10.20 -39.61 -14.23
C PHE A 475 9.73 -40.85 -14.98
N ALA A 476 8.76 -40.72 -15.89
CA ALA A 476 8.29 -41.83 -16.71
C ALA A 476 9.41 -42.38 -17.61
N LEU A 477 10.19 -41.51 -18.25
CA LEU A 477 11.34 -41.90 -19.06
C LEU A 477 12.39 -42.63 -18.24
N THR A 478 12.65 -42.19 -17.01
CA THR A 478 13.53 -42.90 -16.08
C THR A 478 13.03 -44.31 -15.79
N ALA A 479 11.75 -44.45 -15.43
CA ALA A 479 11.15 -45.74 -15.13
C ALA A 479 11.22 -46.69 -16.33
N MET A 480 10.91 -46.18 -17.54
CA MET A 480 11.03 -46.95 -18.78
C MET A 480 12.47 -47.38 -19.06
N ALA A 481 13.46 -46.49 -18.87
CA ALA A 481 14.87 -46.82 -19.05
C ALA A 481 15.34 -47.90 -18.05
N CYS A 482 14.92 -47.81 -16.78
CA CYS A 482 15.21 -48.83 -15.77
C CYS A 482 14.57 -50.19 -16.12
N ILE A 483 13.30 -50.21 -16.51
CA ILE A 483 12.58 -51.44 -16.90
C ILE A 483 13.23 -52.08 -18.12
N ALA A 484 13.53 -51.30 -19.16
CA ALA A 484 14.19 -51.78 -20.36
C ALA A 484 15.56 -52.36 -20.04
N TRP A 485 16.33 -51.71 -19.16
CA TRP A 485 17.64 -52.20 -18.73
C TRP A 485 17.57 -53.52 -17.95
N ILE A 486 16.61 -53.64 -17.03
CA ILE A 486 16.37 -54.88 -16.29
C ILE A 486 15.98 -56.00 -17.26
N ALA A 487 15.12 -55.73 -18.25
CA ALA A 487 14.71 -56.72 -19.25
C ALA A 487 15.90 -57.22 -20.11
N VAL A 488 16.78 -56.31 -20.55
CA VAL A 488 18.01 -56.68 -21.29
C VAL A 488 18.90 -57.61 -20.47
N LYS A 489 19.09 -57.30 -19.18
CA LYS A 489 19.89 -58.14 -18.27
C LYS A 489 19.24 -59.49 -17.99
N LEU A 490 17.92 -59.55 -17.82
CA LEU A 490 17.20 -60.82 -17.63
C LEU A 490 17.19 -61.70 -18.88
N ALA A 491 17.21 -61.10 -20.08
CA ALA A 491 17.28 -61.81 -21.34
C ALA A 491 18.68 -62.37 -21.65
N GLY A 492 19.69 -62.13 -20.80
CA GLY A 492 21.07 -62.57 -21.03
C GLY A 492 21.74 -61.90 -22.23
N LEU A 493 21.22 -60.75 -22.67
CA LEU A 493 21.78 -60.00 -23.79
C LEU A 493 23.00 -59.21 -23.28
N GLU A 494 24.15 -59.42 -23.92
CA GLU A 494 25.35 -58.63 -23.66
C GLU A 494 25.13 -57.19 -24.18
N PRO A 495 25.16 -56.16 -23.31
CA PRO A 495 24.97 -54.80 -23.74
C PRO A 495 26.12 -54.37 -24.67
N GLY A 496 25.79 -53.98 -25.89
CA GLY A 496 26.77 -53.41 -26.82
C GLY A 496 27.20 -51.99 -26.41
N ASN A 497 28.02 -51.36 -27.25
CA ASN A 497 28.37 -49.95 -27.09
C ASN A 497 27.37 -49.06 -27.84
N LEU A 498 26.93 -47.97 -27.21
CA LEU A 498 26.17 -46.91 -27.86
C LEU A 498 27.09 -45.72 -28.12
N ALA A 499 27.33 -45.40 -29.40
CA ALA A 499 28.19 -44.27 -29.79
C ALA A 499 29.59 -44.29 -29.13
N GLY A 500 30.15 -45.48 -28.88
CA GLY A 500 31.46 -45.66 -28.25
C GLY A 500 31.46 -45.66 -26.72
N LEU A 501 30.29 -45.54 -26.07
CA LEU A 501 30.12 -45.64 -24.62
C LEU A 501 29.51 -46.99 -24.23
N ASP A 502 29.98 -47.58 -23.13
CA ASP A 502 29.35 -48.74 -22.51
C ASP A 502 27.89 -48.38 -22.17
N MET A 503 26.95 -49.17 -22.70
CA MET A 503 25.52 -48.97 -22.48
C MET A 503 25.16 -48.98 -21.00
N THR A 504 25.91 -49.72 -20.17
CA THR A 504 25.73 -49.73 -18.71
C THR A 504 25.97 -48.34 -18.11
N VAL A 505 27.03 -47.67 -18.54
CA VAL A 505 27.38 -46.31 -18.11
C VAL A 505 26.35 -45.32 -18.64
N ALA A 506 25.97 -45.42 -19.91
CA ALA A 506 25.00 -44.53 -20.53
C ALA A 506 23.63 -44.59 -19.83
N VAL A 507 23.13 -45.80 -19.54
CA VAL A 507 21.87 -46.00 -18.81
C VAL A 507 21.99 -45.48 -17.38
N THR A 508 23.08 -45.75 -16.68
CA THR A 508 23.30 -45.27 -15.30
C THR A 508 23.27 -43.74 -15.21
N ILE A 509 23.91 -43.06 -16.16
CA ILE A 509 23.88 -41.60 -16.22
C ILE A 509 22.47 -41.11 -16.53
N ALA A 510 21.80 -41.69 -17.53
CA ALA A 510 20.45 -41.28 -17.90
C ALA A 510 19.45 -41.47 -16.74
N THR A 511 19.49 -42.60 -16.04
CA THR A 511 18.56 -42.92 -14.95
C THR A 511 18.82 -42.14 -13.67
N ALA A 512 19.99 -41.51 -13.53
CA ALA A 512 20.29 -40.59 -12.42
C ALA A 512 20.07 -39.11 -12.78
N VAL A 513 20.38 -38.68 -14.00
CA VAL A 513 20.21 -37.30 -14.47
C VAL A 513 18.74 -36.93 -14.68
N LEU A 514 17.95 -37.82 -15.29
CA LEU A 514 16.54 -37.54 -15.60
C LEU A 514 15.71 -37.28 -14.33
N PRO A 515 15.80 -38.07 -13.25
CA PRO A 515 15.12 -37.74 -11.98
C PRO A 515 15.65 -36.48 -11.33
N ALA A 516 16.95 -36.20 -11.41
CA ALA A 516 17.54 -34.98 -10.84
C ALA A 516 16.98 -33.72 -11.52
N LEU A 517 16.84 -33.75 -12.85
CA LEU A 517 16.15 -32.69 -13.60
C LEU A 517 14.66 -32.61 -13.21
N GLY A 518 13.98 -33.75 -13.06
CA GLY A 518 12.59 -33.81 -12.60
C GLY A 518 12.40 -33.19 -11.21
N ALA A 519 13.29 -33.49 -10.26
CA ALA A 519 13.31 -32.93 -8.92
C ALA A 519 13.58 -31.42 -8.93
N ALA A 520 14.50 -30.94 -9.77
CA ALA A 520 14.75 -29.51 -9.93
C ALA A 520 13.52 -28.75 -10.47
N LEU A 521 12.82 -29.30 -11.49
CA LEU A 521 11.58 -28.69 -12.00
C LEU A 521 10.47 -28.69 -10.94
N TYR A 522 10.36 -29.77 -10.15
CA TYR A 522 9.43 -29.84 -9.03
C TYR A 522 9.76 -28.79 -7.96
N GLY A 523 11.03 -28.65 -7.59
CA GLY A 523 11.50 -27.63 -6.65
C GLY A 523 11.19 -26.20 -7.12
N ILE A 524 11.43 -25.89 -8.39
CA ILE A 524 11.07 -24.60 -9.01
C ILE A 524 9.55 -24.36 -8.92
N ARG A 525 8.74 -25.38 -9.23
CA ARG A 525 7.27 -25.28 -9.18
C ARG A 525 6.78 -25.02 -7.76
N MET A 526 7.29 -25.76 -6.78
CA MET A 526 6.87 -25.63 -5.38
C MET A 526 7.33 -24.31 -4.77
N GLN A 527 8.56 -23.87 -5.05
CA GLN A 527 9.05 -22.58 -4.58
C GLN A 527 8.27 -21.41 -5.21
N GLY A 528 7.84 -21.54 -6.46
CA GLY A 528 7.11 -20.50 -7.19
C GLY A 528 5.62 -20.38 -6.87
N ASP A 529 4.98 -21.40 -6.28
CA ASP A 529 3.52 -21.48 -6.05
C ASP A 529 2.70 -20.96 -7.25
N PHE A 530 3.05 -21.42 -8.46
CA PHE A 530 2.47 -20.83 -9.67
C PHE A 530 0.97 -21.05 -9.78
N ASN A 531 0.45 -22.19 -9.29
CA ASN A 531 -0.99 -22.44 -9.22
C ASN A 531 -1.68 -21.45 -8.26
N GLY A 532 -1.17 -21.31 -7.02
CA GLY A 532 -1.74 -20.36 -6.06
C GLY A 532 -1.68 -18.91 -6.55
N VAL A 533 -0.59 -18.50 -7.22
CA VAL A 533 -0.50 -17.17 -7.84
C VAL A 533 -1.52 -16.99 -8.97
N ALA A 534 -1.76 -18.03 -9.77
CA ALA A 534 -2.73 -17.99 -10.86
C ALA A 534 -4.15 -17.82 -10.33
N ASP A 535 -4.55 -18.63 -9.36
CA ASP A 535 -5.89 -18.61 -8.75
C ASP A 535 -6.19 -17.27 -8.07
N ARG A 536 -5.24 -16.75 -7.28
CA ARG A 536 -5.37 -15.41 -6.67
C ARG A 536 -5.49 -14.30 -7.71
N SER A 537 -4.68 -14.36 -8.77
CA SER A 537 -4.76 -13.36 -9.85
C SER A 537 -6.11 -13.41 -10.58
N LEU A 538 -6.70 -14.59 -10.80
CA LEU A 538 -8.05 -14.70 -11.37
C LEU A 538 -9.10 -14.15 -10.43
N THR A 539 -9.03 -14.48 -9.14
CA THR A 539 -9.96 -13.98 -8.12
C THR A 539 -9.94 -12.45 -8.04
N THR A 540 -8.75 -11.84 -8.02
CA THR A 540 -8.59 -10.38 -8.01
C THR A 540 -9.11 -9.74 -9.29
N SER A 541 -8.82 -10.32 -10.47
CA SER A 541 -9.39 -9.84 -11.73
C SER A 541 -10.92 -9.87 -11.72
N ALA A 542 -11.53 -10.97 -11.27
CA ALA A 542 -12.98 -11.11 -11.21
C ALA A 542 -13.62 -10.08 -10.25
N ARG A 543 -12.98 -9.83 -9.09
CA ARG A 543 -13.41 -8.78 -8.14
C ARG A 543 -13.30 -7.38 -8.74
N LEU A 544 -12.20 -7.09 -9.46
CA LEU A 544 -11.99 -5.82 -10.16
C LEU A 544 -13.02 -5.61 -11.28
N GLU A 545 -13.30 -6.62 -12.10
CA GLU A 545 -14.31 -6.55 -13.17
C GLU A 545 -15.74 -6.40 -12.62
N ALA A 546 -16.05 -7.06 -11.50
CA ALA A 546 -17.31 -6.84 -10.79
C ALA A 546 -17.43 -5.41 -10.27
N LEU A 547 -16.35 -4.87 -9.70
CA LEU A 547 -16.30 -3.49 -9.22
C LEU A 547 -16.41 -2.49 -10.37
N GLN A 548 -15.75 -2.75 -11.52
CA GLN A 548 -15.83 -1.92 -12.72
C GLN A 548 -17.27 -1.78 -13.22
N ARG A 549 -18.00 -2.91 -13.31
CA ARG A 549 -19.41 -2.93 -13.70
C ARG A 549 -20.28 -2.17 -12.71
N ALA A 550 -20.02 -2.33 -11.41
CA ALA A 550 -20.75 -1.60 -10.37
C ALA A 550 -20.53 -0.08 -10.47
N ILE A 551 -19.28 0.35 -10.66
CA ILE A 551 -18.92 1.77 -10.84
C ILE A 551 -19.56 2.34 -12.11
N ALA A 552 -19.61 1.58 -13.20
CA ALA A 552 -20.20 2.02 -14.46
C ALA A 552 -21.73 2.22 -14.36
N GLY A 553 -22.42 1.42 -13.54
CA GLY A 553 -23.87 1.49 -13.35
C GLY A 553 -24.31 2.43 -12.23
N ASP A 554 -23.39 2.93 -11.40
CA ASP A 554 -23.73 3.86 -10.32
C ASP A 554 -24.10 5.25 -10.87
N PRO A 555 -25.05 5.96 -10.24
CA PRO A 555 -25.30 7.37 -10.54
C PRO A 555 -24.06 8.23 -10.24
N ASP A 556 -24.05 9.47 -10.75
CA ASP A 556 -23.04 10.50 -10.44
C ASP A 556 -23.22 11.01 -9.00
N ASP A 557 -23.03 10.11 -8.02
CA ASP A 557 -23.18 10.36 -6.58
C ASP A 557 -21.82 10.26 -5.87
N PHE A 558 -21.51 11.28 -5.07
CA PHE A 558 -20.22 11.40 -4.38
C PHE A 558 -19.99 10.26 -3.38
N GLY A 559 -20.98 9.97 -2.53
CA GLY A 559 -20.85 8.96 -1.47
C GLY A 559 -20.68 7.55 -2.02
N ARG A 560 -21.44 7.21 -3.07
CA ARG A 560 -21.29 5.95 -3.78
C ARG A 560 -19.92 5.82 -4.42
N LEU A 561 -19.46 6.83 -5.16
CA LEU A 561 -18.15 6.75 -5.81
C LEU A 561 -17.02 6.61 -4.77
N GLN A 562 -17.08 7.36 -3.67
CA GLN A 562 -16.13 7.24 -2.56
C GLN A 562 -16.12 5.82 -1.98
N ALA A 563 -17.29 5.23 -1.70
CA ALA A 563 -17.40 3.86 -1.21
C ALA A 563 -16.83 2.82 -2.21
N ARG A 564 -17.01 3.04 -3.52
CA ARG A 564 -16.40 2.19 -4.55
C ARG A 564 -14.87 2.29 -4.57
N LEU A 565 -14.31 3.48 -4.36
CA LEU A 565 -12.86 3.67 -4.30
C LEU A 565 -12.23 3.03 -3.05
N ARG A 566 -12.92 3.06 -1.90
CA ARG A 566 -12.48 2.30 -0.72
C ARG A 566 -12.44 0.80 -1.00
N ARG A 567 -13.52 0.27 -1.59
CA ARG A 567 -13.58 -1.13 -2.02
C ARG A 567 -12.51 -1.49 -3.07
N LEU A 568 -12.14 -0.56 -3.94
CA LEU A 568 -11.02 -0.74 -4.87
C LEU A 568 -9.70 -0.90 -4.09
N SER A 569 -9.47 -0.06 -3.08
CA SER A 569 -8.31 -0.16 -2.19
C SER A 569 -8.25 -1.54 -1.52
N ASP A 570 -9.37 -2.01 -0.95
CA ASP A 570 -9.47 -3.32 -0.31
C ASP A 570 -9.11 -4.46 -1.27
N VAL A 571 -9.68 -4.45 -2.48
CA VAL A 571 -9.42 -5.48 -3.49
C VAL A 571 -7.93 -5.46 -3.91
N MET A 572 -7.32 -4.29 -4.04
CA MET A 572 -5.93 -4.17 -4.48
C MET A 572 -4.91 -4.55 -3.39
N LEU A 573 -5.25 -4.33 -2.13
CA LEU A 573 -4.37 -4.61 -1.00
C LEU A 573 -4.54 -6.02 -0.40
N ALA A 574 -5.72 -6.64 -0.57
CA ALA A 574 -6.03 -7.97 -0.02
C ALA A 574 -5.02 -9.05 -0.44
N ASP A 575 -4.62 -9.06 -1.71
CA ASP A 575 -3.64 -10.03 -2.21
C ASP A 575 -2.29 -9.88 -1.50
N ILE A 576 -1.82 -8.65 -1.30
CA ILE A 576 -0.49 -8.40 -0.74
C ILE A 576 -0.44 -8.81 0.74
N ALA A 577 -1.52 -8.59 1.49
CA ALA A 577 -1.63 -9.02 2.88
C ALA A 577 -1.56 -10.54 3.00
N HIS A 578 -2.29 -11.27 2.14
CA HIS A 578 -2.27 -12.73 2.10
C HIS A 578 -0.93 -13.32 1.63
N TRP A 579 -0.22 -12.62 0.75
CA TRP A 579 1.11 -13.03 0.32
C TRP A 579 2.10 -13.07 1.48
N ARG A 580 2.00 -12.21 2.49
CA ARG A 580 2.94 -12.22 3.61
C ARG A 580 2.79 -13.40 4.53
N THR A 581 1.56 -13.71 4.90
CA THR A 581 1.27 -14.86 5.76
C THR A 581 1.72 -16.17 5.09
N THR A 582 1.62 -16.25 3.76
CA THR A 582 2.00 -17.44 2.99
C THR A 582 3.49 -17.51 2.64
N TYR A 583 4.15 -16.39 2.30
CA TYR A 583 5.53 -16.36 1.82
C TYR A 583 6.60 -16.06 2.88
N GLN A 584 6.25 -15.54 4.06
CA GLN A 584 7.18 -15.60 5.21
C GLN A 584 7.64 -17.04 5.48
N ALA A 585 6.84 -18.03 5.08
CA ALA A 585 7.17 -19.45 5.16
C ALA A 585 8.08 -19.98 4.02
N ARG A 586 8.42 -19.19 2.99
CA ARG A 586 9.21 -19.65 1.82
C ARG A 586 10.32 -18.65 1.40
N PRO A 587 11.31 -18.38 2.28
CA PRO A 587 12.48 -17.59 1.91
C PRO A 587 13.28 -18.28 0.79
N LEU A 588 14.27 -17.58 0.24
CA LEU A 588 15.25 -18.20 -0.66
C LEU A 588 16.02 -19.27 0.12
N SER A 589 15.64 -20.53 -0.05
CA SER A 589 16.25 -21.68 0.59
C SER A 589 17.25 -22.37 -0.32
N LEU A 590 18.12 -23.18 0.28
CA LEU A 590 18.93 -24.12 -0.48
C LEU A 590 18.01 -25.18 -1.11
N PRO A 591 18.34 -25.69 -2.32
CA PRO A 591 17.70 -26.90 -2.84
C PRO A 591 17.89 -28.02 -1.81
N GLY A 592 16.78 -28.61 -1.36
CA GLY A 592 16.75 -29.70 -0.39
C GLY A 592 16.31 -31.01 -1.02
#